data_AF-A0A932DIC8-F1
#
_entry.id   AF-A0A932DIC8-F1
#
_cell.length_a   1.000
_cell.length_b   1.000
_cell.length_c   1.000
_cell.angle_alpha   90.00
_cell.angle_beta   90.00
_cell.angle_gamma   90.00
#
_symmetry.space_group_name_H-M   'P 1'
#
loop_
_entity.id
_entity.type
_entity.pdbx_description
1 polymer ?
#
loop_
_entity_poly.entity_id
_entity_poly.type
_entity_poly.pdbx_seq_one_letter_code
_entity_poly.pdbx_strand_id
1 'polypeptide(L)'
;PIEIRRRNFIAKDKFPYTTCTGLAYDSGDYAQSLQAALKMVDYDGWRERQRRGPANGKYIGIGASTYVEICGLGPSPVAGAVGFQGGLWGSAIVRVHPTGKVNVFIGEKPHGQGEETTFAQVVGDELGIPIEDIQVIYGDTAVTPMGWGTYGSRTTAVGGAACAVAAQRVVEKARKIAGHLLEASEADILFEDGRFFVKGSPDRAKTFQEVTLQAYLAWNLPSGLEPGLEASAFYDPPNFTYPFGAHLCVVEVDAETGSVQVLRYVAVDDCGRAINPMIVDGQVHGGITQGVAQALSEAAVYDENGQLLTGSMMDYAVPKAAQVPTYETARTETPSPHHPLGAKGVGETGTIAATAAVVNAVMDALRPLGIRHLEMPLTPARIWNAIQDVRAKGGAS
;
A
#
# COMPACT_ATOMS: atom_id res chain seq x y z
N PRO A 1 -6.00 -24.95 -7.56
CA PRO A 1 -5.37 -23.60 -7.64
C PRO A 1 -4.46 -23.26 -6.45
N ILE A 2 -4.80 -23.70 -5.22
CA ILE A 2 -4.00 -23.39 -4.02
C ILE A 2 -2.69 -24.18 -3.97
N GLU A 3 -2.74 -25.49 -4.20
CA GLU A 3 -1.56 -26.36 -4.12
C GLU A 3 -0.44 -25.95 -5.10
N ILE A 4 -0.80 -25.59 -6.33
CA ILE A 4 0.17 -25.11 -7.32
C ILE A 4 0.86 -23.81 -6.87
N ARG A 5 0.15 -22.90 -6.19
CA ARG A 5 0.76 -21.68 -5.63
C ARG A 5 1.77 -22.02 -4.54
N ARG A 6 1.38 -22.86 -3.57
CA ARG A 6 2.25 -23.30 -2.47
C ARG A 6 3.57 -23.91 -2.96
N ARG A 7 3.52 -24.73 -4.02
CA ARG A 7 4.71 -25.35 -4.61
C ARG A 7 5.66 -24.37 -5.30
N ASN A 8 5.16 -23.20 -5.71
CA ASN A 8 5.91 -22.23 -6.51
C ASN A 8 6.20 -20.93 -5.77
N PHE A 9 5.73 -20.78 -4.53
CA PHE A 9 6.10 -19.61 -3.72
C PHE A 9 7.59 -19.59 -3.43
N ILE A 10 8.17 -18.39 -3.50
CA ILE A 10 9.50 -18.13 -2.95
C ILE A 10 9.40 -18.34 -1.44
N ALA A 11 10.27 -19.19 -0.89
CA ALA A 11 10.29 -19.46 0.54
C ALA A 11 10.85 -18.26 1.32
N LYS A 12 10.37 -18.05 2.55
CA LYS A 12 10.72 -16.91 3.40
C LYS A 12 12.22 -16.74 3.63
N ASP A 13 12.96 -17.84 3.75
CA ASP A 13 14.40 -17.88 3.96
C ASP A 13 15.22 -17.54 2.69
N LYS A 14 14.56 -17.31 1.55
CA LYS A 14 15.21 -16.96 0.28
C LYS A 14 15.26 -15.47 -0.01
N PHE A 15 14.68 -14.62 0.85
CA PHE A 15 14.73 -13.17 0.67
C PHE A 15 16.03 -12.57 1.24
N PRO A 16 16.62 -11.55 0.59
CA PRO A 16 16.18 -10.94 -0.67
C PRO A 16 16.34 -11.89 -1.87
N TYR A 17 15.35 -11.91 -2.77
CA TYR A 17 15.26 -12.89 -3.86
C TYR A 17 15.30 -12.19 -5.23
N THR A 18 16.28 -12.54 -6.07
CA THR A 18 16.37 -12.02 -7.45
C THR A 18 15.51 -12.87 -8.40
N THR A 19 14.53 -12.24 -9.05
CA THR A 19 13.70 -12.87 -10.06
C THR A 19 14.46 -13.10 -11.37
N CYS A 20 13.91 -13.94 -12.25
CA CYS A 20 14.46 -14.12 -13.61
C CYS A 20 14.42 -12.84 -14.47
N THR A 21 13.62 -11.85 -14.08
CA THR A 21 13.54 -10.53 -14.73
C THR A 21 14.54 -9.52 -14.14
N GLY A 22 15.35 -9.92 -13.15
CA GLY A 22 16.39 -9.09 -12.56
C GLY A 22 15.95 -8.20 -11.39
N LEU A 23 14.67 -8.27 -10.97
CA LEU A 23 14.18 -7.54 -9.80
C LEU A 23 14.58 -8.27 -8.51
N ALA A 24 15.04 -7.53 -7.49
CA ALA A 24 15.43 -8.09 -6.20
C ALA A 24 14.32 -7.84 -5.17
N TYR A 25 13.47 -8.83 -4.93
CA TYR A 25 12.40 -8.73 -3.93
C TYR A 25 12.99 -8.59 -2.53
N ASP A 26 12.47 -7.65 -1.75
CA ASP A 26 13.07 -7.20 -0.49
C ASP A 26 12.83 -8.19 0.66
N SER A 27 11.59 -8.62 0.88
CA SER A 27 11.18 -9.58 1.90
C SER A 27 9.79 -10.17 1.61
N GLY A 28 9.49 -11.38 2.11
CA GLY A 28 8.14 -11.94 2.00
C GLY A 28 7.88 -13.25 2.77
N ASP A 29 6.62 -13.47 3.14
CA ASP A 29 6.10 -14.71 3.73
C ASP A 29 4.74 -15.08 3.12
N TYR A 30 4.77 -15.46 1.84
CA TYR A 30 3.57 -15.66 1.02
C TYR A 30 2.66 -16.79 1.54
N ALA A 31 3.28 -17.82 2.14
CA ALA A 31 2.56 -18.94 2.71
C ALA A 31 1.69 -18.50 3.90
N GLN A 32 2.18 -17.57 4.72
CA GLN A 32 1.45 -17.03 5.86
C GLN A 32 0.20 -16.26 5.42
N SER A 33 0.31 -15.32 4.49
CA SER A 33 -0.85 -14.53 4.02
C SER A 33 -1.89 -15.41 3.32
N LEU A 34 -1.44 -16.36 2.48
CA LEU A 34 -2.36 -17.32 1.86
C LEU A 34 -3.08 -18.20 2.89
N GLN A 35 -2.36 -18.70 3.90
CA GLN A 35 -2.96 -19.53 4.94
C GLN A 35 -3.97 -18.76 5.79
N ALA A 36 -3.68 -17.50 6.14
CA ALA A 36 -4.61 -16.63 6.85
C ALA A 36 -5.89 -16.42 6.02
N ALA A 37 -5.75 -16.10 4.73
CA ALA A 37 -6.88 -15.84 3.85
C ALA A 37 -7.75 -17.09 3.62
N LEU A 38 -7.14 -18.27 3.46
CA LEU A 38 -7.86 -19.56 3.34
C LEU A 38 -8.67 -19.88 4.60
N LYS A 39 -8.11 -19.61 5.79
CA LYS A 39 -8.80 -19.81 7.06
C LYS A 39 -9.97 -18.83 7.21
N MET A 40 -9.74 -17.55 6.95
CA MET A 40 -10.76 -16.51 7.07
C MET A 40 -11.96 -16.79 6.18
N VAL A 41 -11.73 -17.16 4.91
CA VAL A 41 -12.82 -17.41 3.95
C VAL A 41 -13.58 -18.71 4.21
N ASP A 42 -13.04 -19.64 5.02
CA ASP A 42 -13.49 -21.04 5.12
C ASP A 42 -13.40 -21.78 3.77
N TYR A 43 -12.19 -21.86 3.22
CA TYR A 43 -11.96 -22.40 1.88
C TYR A 43 -12.52 -23.81 1.68
N ASP A 44 -12.30 -24.70 2.65
CA ASP A 44 -12.73 -26.09 2.56
C ASP A 44 -14.26 -26.21 2.64
N GLY A 45 -14.91 -25.42 3.51
CA GLY A 45 -16.37 -25.34 3.58
C GLY A 45 -17.00 -24.87 2.27
N TRP A 46 -16.43 -23.84 1.62
CA TRP A 46 -16.90 -23.41 0.29
C TRP A 46 -16.66 -24.45 -0.80
N ARG A 47 -15.53 -25.16 -0.79
CA ARG A 47 -15.27 -26.26 -1.74
C ARG A 47 -16.23 -27.42 -1.54
N GLU A 48 -16.62 -27.72 -0.30
CA GLU A 48 -17.68 -28.68 -0.03
C GLU A 48 -19.02 -28.23 -0.61
N ARG A 49 -19.42 -26.98 -0.38
CA ARG A 49 -20.66 -26.41 -0.96
C ARG A 49 -20.65 -26.45 -2.49
N GLN A 50 -19.55 -26.05 -3.12
CA GLN A 50 -19.39 -26.11 -4.58
C GLN A 50 -19.54 -27.55 -5.12
N ARG A 51 -18.98 -28.56 -4.42
CA ARG A 51 -19.08 -29.97 -4.82
C ARG A 51 -20.48 -30.55 -4.75
N ARG A 52 -21.39 -29.95 -3.97
CA ARG A 52 -22.81 -30.36 -3.94
C ARG A 52 -23.55 -30.02 -5.24
N GLY A 53 -22.91 -29.27 -6.13
CA GLY A 53 -23.48 -28.87 -7.41
C GLY A 53 -24.27 -27.58 -7.33
N PRO A 54 -24.83 -27.12 -8.47
CA PRO A 54 -25.59 -25.88 -8.51
C PRO A 54 -26.92 -26.02 -7.75
N ALA A 55 -27.33 -24.96 -7.07
CA ALA A 55 -28.64 -24.86 -6.43
C ALA A 55 -29.51 -23.90 -7.24
N ASN A 56 -30.69 -24.34 -7.71
CA ASN A 56 -31.60 -23.50 -8.52
C ASN A 56 -30.89 -22.82 -9.72
N GLY A 57 -30.03 -23.55 -10.44
CA GLY A 57 -29.32 -23.02 -11.60
C GLY A 57 -28.13 -22.08 -11.29
N LYS A 58 -27.79 -21.91 -10.01
CA LYS A 58 -26.70 -21.03 -9.56
C LYS A 58 -25.44 -21.81 -9.21
N TYR A 59 -24.32 -21.38 -9.78
CA TYR A 59 -23.01 -22.04 -9.66
C TYR A 59 -22.09 -21.26 -8.73
N ILE A 60 -21.54 -21.94 -7.73
CA ILE A 60 -20.55 -21.35 -6.83
C ILE A 60 -19.16 -21.43 -7.47
N GLY A 61 -18.42 -20.32 -7.42
CA GLY A 61 -17.03 -20.22 -7.84
C GLY A 61 -16.16 -19.62 -6.74
N ILE A 62 -14.92 -20.10 -6.64
CA ILE A 62 -13.98 -19.66 -5.61
C ILE A 62 -12.64 -19.32 -6.27
N GLY A 63 -12.36 -18.03 -6.36
CA GLY A 63 -11.15 -17.46 -6.93
C GLY A 63 -10.12 -17.14 -5.87
N ALA A 64 -8.85 -17.21 -6.26
CA ALA A 64 -7.73 -16.80 -5.43
C ALA A 64 -6.76 -15.96 -6.27
N SER A 65 -6.29 -14.85 -5.71
CA SER A 65 -5.20 -14.04 -6.23
C SER A 65 -4.11 -13.98 -5.15
N THR A 66 -2.88 -14.33 -5.52
CA THR A 66 -1.71 -14.19 -4.66
C THR A 66 -0.70 -13.40 -5.46
N TYR A 67 -0.36 -12.21 -4.98
CA TYR A 67 0.36 -11.23 -5.76
C TYR A 67 1.62 -10.78 -5.01
N VAL A 68 2.58 -10.27 -5.79
CA VAL A 68 3.69 -9.46 -5.30
C VAL A 68 3.64 -8.18 -6.14
N GLU A 69 3.63 -7.05 -5.47
CA GLU A 69 3.64 -5.74 -6.12
C GLU A 69 5.05 -5.15 -6.12
N ILE A 70 5.32 -4.25 -7.06
CA ILE A 70 6.49 -3.40 -7.06
C ILE A 70 6.06 -1.97 -6.73
N CYS A 71 6.31 -1.53 -5.50
CA CYS A 71 6.00 -0.18 -5.03
C CYS A 71 7.27 0.65 -4.85
N GLY A 72 7.11 1.97 -4.75
CA GLY A 72 8.25 2.85 -4.47
C GLY A 72 9.10 3.05 -5.71
N LEU A 73 8.47 3.39 -6.83
CA LEU A 73 9.18 3.85 -8.02
C LEU A 73 10.18 4.94 -7.61
N GLY A 74 11.46 4.61 -7.76
CA GLY A 74 12.48 5.12 -6.86
C GLY A 74 13.88 5.05 -7.44
N PRO A 75 14.62 3.94 -7.28
CA PRO A 75 16.08 3.95 -7.39
C PRO A 75 16.57 4.67 -8.65
N SER A 76 17.20 5.83 -8.47
CA SER A 76 17.54 6.75 -9.57
C SER A 76 18.36 6.06 -10.69
N PRO A 77 19.34 5.18 -10.40
CA PRO A 77 20.06 4.45 -11.44
C PRO A 77 19.16 3.53 -12.27
N VAL A 78 18.17 2.88 -11.64
CA VAL A 78 17.22 2.00 -12.34
C VAL A 78 16.27 2.84 -13.20
N ALA A 79 15.77 3.95 -12.65
CA ALA A 79 14.91 4.88 -13.38
C ALA A 79 15.58 5.38 -14.67
N GLY A 80 16.84 5.82 -14.58
CA GLY A 80 17.62 6.24 -15.75
C GLY A 80 17.87 5.11 -16.75
N ALA A 81 18.15 3.90 -16.27
CA ALA A 81 18.40 2.74 -17.14
C ALA A 81 17.16 2.30 -17.94
N VAL A 82 15.95 2.50 -17.42
CA VAL A 82 14.69 2.14 -18.10
C VAL A 82 14.03 3.33 -18.82
N GLY A 83 14.71 4.46 -18.94
CA GLY A 83 14.31 5.58 -19.79
C GLY A 83 13.43 6.64 -19.13
N PHE A 84 13.24 6.60 -17.80
CA PHE A 84 12.60 7.71 -17.10
C PHE A 84 13.46 8.97 -17.24
N GLN A 85 12.80 10.11 -17.46
CA GLN A 85 13.45 11.42 -17.57
C GLN A 85 13.68 12.07 -16.19
N GLY A 86 13.74 11.26 -15.13
CA GLY A 86 13.73 11.69 -13.74
C GLY A 86 14.28 10.62 -12.79
N GLY A 87 14.87 11.05 -11.67
CA GLY A 87 15.48 10.16 -10.68
C GLY A 87 14.49 9.51 -9.71
N LEU A 88 13.21 9.89 -9.70
CA LEU A 88 12.14 9.28 -8.89
C LEU A 88 12.41 9.16 -7.37
N TRP A 89 13.36 9.91 -6.82
CA TRP A 89 13.59 10.07 -5.38
C TRP A 89 12.43 10.82 -4.68
N GLY A 90 12.39 10.84 -3.35
CA GLY A 90 11.40 11.58 -2.55
C GLY A 90 12.08 12.68 -1.75
N SER A 91 11.31 13.63 -1.23
CA SER A 91 11.91 14.71 -0.43
C SER A 91 11.01 15.18 0.70
N ALA A 92 11.65 15.61 1.78
CA ALA A 92 10.97 16.23 2.91
C ALA A 92 11.85 17.31 3.54
N ILE A 93 11.20 18.30 4.15
CA ILE A 93 11.81 19.29 5.07
C ILE A 93 11.03 19.22 6.37
N VAL A 94 11.70 18.93 7.47
CA VAL A 94 11.14 18.99 8.82
C VAL A 94 11.66 20.25 9.49
N ARG A 95 10.78 21.22 9.72
CA ARG A 95 11.07 22.50 10.37
C ARG A 95 10.41 22.54 11.74
N VAL A 96 11.20 22.66 12.78
CA VAL A 96 10.73 22.76 14.17
C VAL A 96 10.69 24.23 14.58
N HIS A 97 9.57 24.72 15.08
CA HIS A 97 9.41 26.10 15.57
C HIS A 97 9.89 26.24 17.01
N PRO A 98 10.18 27.45 17.52
CA PRO A 98 10.70 27.66 18.89
C PRO A 98 9.87 27.02 20.02
N THR A 99 8.57 26.80 19.78
CA THR A 99 7.65 26.16 20.74
C THR A 99 7.72 24.63 20.74
N GLY A 100 8.41 24.02 19.79
CA GLY A 100 8.42 22.57 19.55
C GLY A 100 7.40 22.08 18.52
N LYS A 101 6.49 22.95 18.05
CA LYS A 101 5.58 22.62 16.93
C LYS A 101 6.36 22.44 15.63
N VAL A 102 5.85 21.65 14.69
CA VAL A 102 6.59 21.23 13.50
C VAL A 102 5.78 21.44 12.23
N ASN A 103 6.43 21.98 11.19
CA ASN A 103 5.93 21.92 9.82
C ASN A 103 6.76 20.90 9.03
N VAL A 104 6.08 20.00 8.33
CA VAL A 104 6.67 18.98 7.46
C VAL A 104 6.29 19.31 6.02
N PHE A 105 7.26 19.74 5.22
CA PHE A 105 7.05 19.99 3.79
C PHE A 105 7.46 18.76 3.00
N ILE A 106 6.62 18.30 2.08
CA ILE A 106 6.87 17.06 1.33
C ILE A 106 6.82 17.30 -0.18
N GLY A 107 7.61 16.53 -0.93
CA GLY A 107 7.64 16.54 -2.40
C GLY A 107 6.56 15.68 -3.06
N GLU A 108 5.76 15.00 -2.26
CA GLU A 108 4.61 14.20 -2.66
C GLU A 108 3.33 15.07 -2.82
N LYS A 109 2.30 14.52 -3.49
CA LYS A 109 1.01 15.19 -3.63
C LYS A 109 -0.15 14.21 -3.34
N PRO A 110 -0.44 13.94 -2.06
CA PRO A 110 -1.63 13.22 -1.63
C PRO A 110 -2.90 13.72 -2.30
N HIS A 111 -3.80 12.78 -2.61
CA HIS A 111 -5.09 13.03 -3.24
C HIS A 111 -6.19 12.16 -2.61
N GLY A 112 -6.11 11.96 -1.29
CA GLY A 112 -7.10 11.26 -0.47
C GLY A 112 -6.59 10.04 0.31
N GLN A 113 -5.30 9.71 0.23
CA GLN A 113 -4.73 8.55 0.91
C GLN A 113 -4.40 8.81 2.39
N GLY A 114 -4.42 10.06 2.84
CA GLY A 114 -4.33 10.42 4.26
C GLY A 114 -2.93 10.73 4.78
N GLU A 115 -1.98 11.08 3.91
CA GLU A 115 -0.62 11.44 4.32
C GLU A 115 -0.51 12.65 5.23
N GLU A 116 -1.51 13.55 5.28
CA GLU A 116 -1.53 14.60 6.31
C GLU A 116 -1.50 14.00 7.73
N THR A 117 -2.11 12.82 7.88
CA THR A 117 -2.12 12.08 9.14
C THR A 117 -0.92 11.15 9.21
N THR A 118 -0.68 10.30 8.21
CA THR A 118 0.35 9.25 8.33
C THR A 118 1.76 9.82 8.39
N PHE A 119 2.07 10.90 7.67
CA PHE A 119 3.40 11.52 7.75
C PHE A 119 3.58 12.33 9.03
N ALA A 120 2.51 12.92 9.55
CA ALA A 120 2.54 13.51 10.89
C ALA A 120 2.79 12.44 11.97
N GLN A 121 2.23 11.24 11.84
CA GLN A 121 2.54 10.10 12.73
C GLN A 121 4.01 9.69 12.62
N VAL A 122 4.55 9.56 11.40
CA VAL A 122 5.97 9.22 11.19
C VAL A 122 6.88 10.24 11.87
N VAL A 123 6.65 11.52 11.64
CA VAL A 123 7.48 12.58 12.23
C VAL A 123 7.25 12.68 13.75
N GLY A 124 6.02 12.44 14.23
CA GLY A 124 5.68 12.41 15.64
C GLY A 124 6.41 11.30 16.40
N ASP A 125 6.42 10.08 15.83
CA ASP A 125 7.16 8.94 16.37
C ASP A 125 8.67 9.24 16.45
N GLU A 126 9.26 9.81 15.38
CA GLU A 126 10.69 10.12 15.32
C GLU A 126 11.10 11.25 16.27
N LEU A 127 10.21 12.23 16.54
CA LEU A 127 10.48 13.37 17.42
C LEU A 127 9.92 13.19 18.83
N GLY A 128 9.17 12.13 19.10
CA GLY A 128 8.47 11.90 20.37
C GLY A 128 7.56 13.06 20.78
N ILE A 129 6.88 13.69 19.81
CA ILE A 129 5.93 14.79 20.04
C ILE A 129 4.53 14.38 19.55
N PRO A 130 3.47 14.99 20.10
CA PRO A 130 2.12 14.61 19.72
C PRO A 130 1.80 15.06 18.29
N ILE A 131 0.97 14.27 17.59
CA ILE A 131 0.64 14.49 16.18
C ILE A 131 -0.04 15.85 15.94
N GLU A 132 -0.81 16.37 16.90
CA GLU A 132 -1.47 17.68 16.82
C GLU A 132 -0.50 18.87 16.80
N ASP A 133 0.77 18.65 17.16
CA ASP A 133 1.83 19.65 17.05
C ASP A 133 2.52 19.64 15.68
N ILE A 134 2.08 18.77 14.76
CA ILE A 134 2.70 18.56 13.45
C ILE A 134 1.71 18.94 12.33
N GLN A 135 2.15 19.81 11.43
CA GLN A 135 1.41 20.16 10.23
C GLN A 135 2.17 19.70 8.98
N VAL A 136 1.54 18.87 8.16
CA VAL A 136 2.08 18.46 6.85
C VAL A 136 1.63 19.45 5.77
N ILE A 137 2.57 19.91 4.93
CA ILE A 137 2.37 20.93 3.89
C ILE A 137 2.84 20.35 2.55
N TYR A 138 1.98 20.40 1.53
CA TYR A 138 2.24 19.71 0.26
C TYR A 138 1.53 20.36 -0.94
N GLY A 139 2.16 20.28 -2.12
CA GLY A 139 1.54 20.63 -3.41
C GLY A 139 1.60 22.10 -3.85
N ASP A 140 2.30 22.96 -3.12
CA ASP A 140 2.69 24.30 -3.61
C ASP A 140 4.17 24.29 -3.96
N THR A 141 4.50 24.33 -5.26
CA THR A 141 5.88 24.26 -5.76
C THR A 141 6.72 25.50 -5.42
N ALA A 142 6.09 26.58 -4.96
CA ALA A 142 6.81 27.75 -4.45
C ALA A 142 7.30 27.56 -3.00
N VAL A 143 6.75 26.58 -2.28
CA VAL A 143 6.97 26.39 -0.84
C VAL A 143 7.57 25.03 -0.51
N THR A 144 7.11 23.98 -1.19
CA THR A 144 7.48 22.59 -0.92
C THR A 144 8.74 22.18 -1.66
N PRO A 145 9.54 21.22 -1.13
CA PRO A 145 10.71 20.74 -1.84
C PRO A 145 10.31 20.09 -3.16
N MET A 146 11.20 20.12 -4.16
CA MET A 146 11.01 19.39 -5.40
C MET A 146 10.74 17.92 -5.10
N GLY A 147 9.83 17.28 -5.82
CA GLY A 147 9.56 15.85 -5.69
C GLY A 147 8.85 15.30 -6.93
N TRP A 148 8.63 13.99 -6.94
CA TRP A 148 8.03 13.30 -8.07
C TRP A 148 6.55 12.95 -7.86
N GLY A 149 5.90 13.47 -6.80
CA GLY A 149 4.47 13.30 -6.58
C GLY A 149 4.05 11.92 -6.05
N THR A 150 2.73 11.66 -6.10
CA THR A 150 2.07 10.47 -5.55
C THR A 150 1.47 9.62 -6.68
N TYR A 151 1.96 8.39 -6.83
CA TYR A 151 1.48 7.32 -7.74
C TYR A 151 2.31 6.04 -7.50
N GLY A 152 1.96 4.89 -8.09
CA GLY A 152 2.79 3.68 -8.02
C GLY A 152 3.13 3.26 -6.57
N SER A 153 2.20 3.54 -5.66
CA SER A 153 2.29 3.32 -4.22
C SER A 153 3.61 3.81 -3.61
N ARG A 154 4.19 4.87 -4.19
CA ARG A 154 5.53 5.36 -3.83
C ARG A 154 5.55 6.27 -2.60
N THR A 155 4.41 6.85 -2.26
CA THR A 155 4.29 7.92 -1.25
C THR A 155 4.89 7.49 0.09
N THR A 156 4.46 6.36 0.65
CA THR A 156 5.06 5.84 1.90
C THR A 156 6.49 5.34 1.68
N ALA A 157 6.73 4.55 0.63
CA ALA A 157 8.02 3.89 0.38
C ALA A 157 9.19 4.86 0.10
N VAL A 158 8.89 6.08 -0.36
CA VAL A 158 9.90 7.08 -0.74
C VAL A 158 9.72 8.38 0.05
N GLY A 159 8.52 8.96 0.05
CA GLY A 159 8.20 10.18 0.80
C GLY A 159 8.19 9.98 2.32
N GLY A 160 7.60 8.86 2.78
CA GLY A 160 7.63 8.48 4.19
C GLY A 160 9.05 8.24 4.70
N ALA A 161 9.90 7.60 3.89
CA ALA A 161 11.34 7.48 4.19
C ALA A 161 12.04 8.85 4.25
N ALA A 162 11.76 9.75 3.32
CA ALA A 162 12.32 11.11 3.35
C ALA A 162 11.90 11.87 4.63
N CYS A 163 10.64 11.74 5.05
CA CYS A 163 10.16 12.33 6.31
C CYS A 163 10.91 11.78 7.51
N ALA A 164 11.05 10.45 7.61
CA ALA A 164 11.78 9.80 8.69
C ALA A 164 13.24 10.25 8.75
N VAL A 165 13.94 10.23 7.61
CA VAL A 165 15.35 10.65 7.53
C VAL A 165 15.53 12.13 7.88
N ALA A 166 14.61 13.01 7.44
CA ALA A 166 14.65 14.42 7.81
C ALA A 166 14.40 14.63 9.32
N ALA A 167 13.45 13.90 9.92
CA ALA A 167 13.20 13.95 11.36
C ALA A 167 14.39 13.42 12.18
N GLN A 168 15.03 12.33 11.74
CA GLN A 168 16.23 11.78 12.37
C GLN A 168 17.38 12.79 12.36
N ARG A 169 17.59 13.52 11.26
CA ARG A 169 18.59 14.61 11.18
C ARG A 169 18.28 15.77 12.13
N VAL A 170 16.99 16.08 12.36
CA VAL A 170 16.56 17.02 13.39
C VAL A 170 16.96 16.52 14.78
N VAL A 171 16.70 15.25 15.09
CA VAL A 171 17.09 14.63 16.37
C VAL A 171 18.62 14.65 16.56
N GLU A 172 19.40 14.38 15.52
CA GLU A 172 20.86 14.46 15.55
C GLU A 172 21.36 15.87 15.90
N LYS A 173 20.82 16.91 15.24
CA LYS A 173 21.15 18.30 15.58
C LYS A 173 20.72 18.65 17.01
N ALA A 174 19.52 18.25 17.42
CA ALA A 174 19.00 18.46 18.75
C ALA A 174 19.82 17.73 19.84
N ARG A 175 20.34 16.54 19.55
CA ARG A 175 21.21 15.77 20.46
C ARG A 175 22.50 16.52 20.80
N LYS A 176 23.09 17.22 19.84
CA LYS A 176 24.28 18.07 20.05
C LYS A 176 23.98 19.23 21.00
N ILE A 177 22.83 19.87 20.81
CA ILE A 177 22.36 20.96 21.68
C ILE A 177 22.08 20.42 23.08
N ALA A 178 21.40 19.27 23.19
CA ALA A 178 21.09 18.63 24.46
C ALA A 178 22.37 18.23 25.23
N GLY A 179 23.36 17.65 24.54
CA GLY A 179 24.65 17.30 25.14
C GLY A 179 25.38 18.52 25.71
N HIS A 180 25.40 19.63 24.95
CA HIS A 180 25.93 20.90 25.42
C HIS A 180 25.19 21.43 26.66
N LEU A 181 23.86 21.42 26.63
CA LEU A 181 23.02 21.87 27.76
C LEU A 181 23.13 21.00 29.00
N LEU A 182 23.37 19.71 28.82
CA LEU A 182 23.53 18.73 29.90
C LEU A 182 24.98 18.59 30.35
N GLU A 183 25.92 19.32 29.73
CA GLU A 183 27.37 19.20 29.97
C GLU A 183 27.84 17.73 29.86
N ALA A 184 27.39 17.05 28.81
CA ALA A 184 27.69 15.65 28.54
C ALA A 184 28.08 15.44 27.08
N SER A 185 28.84 14.37 26.82
CA SER A 185 29.20 13.97 25.45
C SER A 185 27.96 13.62 24.65
N GLU A 186 27.91 14.00 23.36
CA GLU A 186 26.84 13.61 22.43
C GLU A 186 26.60 12.09 22.42
N ALA A 187 27.68 11.30 22.53
CA ALA A 187 27.60 9.84 22.53
C ALA A 187 26.91 9.25 23.78
N ASP A 188 26.83 10.03 24.86
CA ASP A 188 26.16 9.63 26.10
C ASP A 188 24.72 10.14 26.17
N ILE A 189 24.25 10.91 25.18
CA ILE A 189 22.87 11.38 25.11
C ILE A 189 21.99 10.37 24.39
N LEU A 190 20.99 9.87 25.11
CA LEU A 190 19.90 9.07 24.57
C LEU A 190 18.69 9.96 24.29
N PHE A 191 17.88 9.57 23.31
CA PHE A 191 16.63 10.24 22.96
C PHE A 191 15.49 9.23 22.93
N GLU A 192 14.45 9.48 23.72
CA GLU A 192 13.27 8.63 23.84
C GLU A 192 12.09 9.51 24.28
N ASP A 193 10.91 9.30 23.68
CA ASP A 193 9.66 9.98 24.03
C ASP A 193 9.80 11.51 24.21
N GLY A 194 10.48 12.17 23.26
CA GLY A 194 10.62 13.62 23.23
C GLY A 194 11.56 14.16 24.31
N ARG A 195 12.43 13.31 24.89
CA ARG A 195 13.39 13.69 25.93
C ARG A 195 14.79 13.23 25.58
N PHE A 196 15.74 14.16 25.74
CA PHE A 196 17.17 13.88 25.69
C PHE A 196 17.69 13.68 27.11
N PHE A 197 18.41 12.60 27.39
CA PHE A 197 18.94 12.34 28.73
C PHE A 197 20.29 11.63 28.72
N VAL A 198 21.06 11.79 29.80
CA VAL A 198 22.38 11.18 29.94
C VAL A 198 22.22 9.68 30.26
N LYS A 199 22.94 8.82 29.52
CA LYS A 199 22.96 7.36 29.73
C LYS A 199 23.30 7.03 31.19
N GLY A 200 22.46 6.21 31.82
CA GLY A 200 22.61 5.83 33.23
C GLY A 200 22.16 6.90 34.24
N SER A 201 21.71 8.09 33.79
CA SER A 201 21.19 9.18 34.63
C SER A 201 19.94 9.81 34.00
N PRO A 202 18.81 9.09 33.91
CA PRO A 202 17.60 9.55 33.20
C PRO A 202 16.98 10.83 33.78
N ASP A 203 17.27 11.16 35.04
CA ASP A 203 16.84 12.42 35.67
C ASP A 203 17.60 13.65 35.14
N ARG A 204 18.79 13.45 34.55
CA ARG A 204 19.53 14.50 33.84
C ARG A 204 19.02 14.57 32.40
N ALA A 205 17.89 15.25 32.24
CA ALA A 205 17.19 15.32 30.96
C ALA A 205 16.87 16.75 30.53
N LYS A 206 16.66 16.91 29.22
CA LYS A 206 16.03 18.06 28.58
C LYS A 206 14.91 17.61 27.66
N THR A 207 13.78 18.29 27.70
CA THR A 207 12.69 18.01 26.77
C THR A 207 13.05 18.51 25.36
N PHE A 208 12.38 17.95 24.36
CA PHE A 208 12.49 18.39 22.98
C PHE A 208 12.19 19.89 22.84
N GLN A 209 11.21 20.41 23.60
CA GLN A 209 10.86 21.83 23.62
C GLN A 209 11.96 22.70 24.24
N GLU A 210 12.60 22.28 25.34
CA GLU A 210 13.72 23.02 25.94
C GLU A 210 14.90 23.12 24.97
N VAL A 211 15.24 22.01 24.30
CA VAL A 211 16.32 21.94 23.32
C VAL A 211 16.01 22.80 22.10
N THR A 212 14.78 22.70 21.60
CA THR A 212 14.29 23.48 20.45
C THR A 212 14.31 24.97 20.74
N LEU A 213 13.81 25.39 21.91
CA LEU A 213 13.85 26.79 22.32
C LEU A 213 15.29 27.31 22.33
N GLN A 214 16.23 26.55 22.88
CA GLN A 214 17.64 26.94 22.89
C GLN A 214 18.25 27.04 21.48
N ALA A 215 17.85 26.16 20.55
CA ALA A 215 18.28 26.23 19.15
C ALA A 215 17.98 27.61 18.52
N TYR A 216 16.85 28.23 18.90
CA TYR A 216 16.43 29.54 18.39
C TYR A 216 16.96 30.73 19.19
N LEU A 217 17.06 30.60 20.52
CA LEU A 217 17.67 31.65 21.36
C LEU A 217 19.16 31.83 21.04
N ALA A 218 19.83 30.73 20.67
CA ALA A 218 21.17 30.68 20.10
C ALA A 218 22.34 31.21 20.94
N TRP A 219 22.09 31.84 22.09
CA TRP A 219 23.16 32.40 22.95
C TRP A 219 23.95 31.32 23.73
N ASN A 220 23.46 30.10 23.80
CA ASN A 220 24.09 28.96 24.49
C ASN A 220 24.03 27.71 23.61
N LEU A 221 24.75 27.75 22.49
CA LEU A 221 24.91 26.63 21.56
C LEU A 221 26.36 26.12 21.56
N PRO A 222 26.58 24.84 21.23
CA PRO A 222 27.93 24.35 20.95
C PRO A 222 28.55 25.12 19.77
N SER A 223 29.87 25.31 19.82
CA SER A 223 30.61 26.03 18.78
C SER A 223 30.44 25.37 17.41
N GLY A 224 30.26 26.18 16.36
CA GLY A 224 30.11 25.71 14.98
C GLY A 224 28.70 25.22 14.61
N LEU A 225 27.73 25.29 15.53
CA LEU A 225 26.35 24.96 15.23
C LEU A 225 25.54 26.20 14.84
N GLU A 226 24.86 26.14 13.70
CA GLU A 226 23.96 27.21 13.26
C GLU A 226 22.67 27.26 14.12
N PRO A 227 22.12 28.46 14.39
CA PRO A 227 20.80 28.62 15.01
C PRO A 227 19.65 27.90 14.27
N GLY A 228 18.53 27.74 14.97
CA GLY A 228 17.31 27.11 14.46
C GLY A 228 17.37 25.59 14.43
N LEU A 229 16.24 24.94 14.13
CA LEU A 229 16.14 23.49 14.10
C LEU A 229 15.30 23.03 12.91
N GLU A 230 16.00 22.71 11.83
CA GLU A 230 15.41 22.28 10.56
C GLU A 230 16.37 21.30 9.88
N ALA A 231 15.81 20.30 9.20
CA ALA A 231 16.58 19.45 8.31
C ALA A 231 15.76 19.05 7.08
N SER A 232 16.46 18.80 5.98
CA SER A 232 15.87 18.27 4.75
C SER A 232 16.47 16.91 4.41
N ALA A 233 15.72 16.13 3.63
CA ALA A 233 16.19 14.88 3.05
C ALA A 233 15.69 14.76 1.61
N PHE A 234 16.59 14.32 0.73
CA PHE A 234 16.27 13.79 -0.59
C PHE A 234 16.58 12.29 -0.51
N TYR A 235 15.55 11.47 -0.52
CA TYR A 235 15.66 10.03 -0.34
C TYR A 235 15.60 9.35 -1.70
N ASP A 236 16.77 8.91 -2.19
CA ASP A 236 16.88 8.00 -3.32
C ASP A 236 16.89 6.56 -2.75
N PRO A 237 15.79 5.79 -2.91
CA PRO A 237 15.69 4.48 -2.27
C PRO A 237 16.71 3.51 -2.90
N PRO A 238 17.35 2.65 -2.09
CA PRO A 238 18.34 1.69 -2.60
C PRO A 238 17.70 0.57 -3.43
N ASN A 239 16.41 0.31 -3.24
CA ASN A 239 15.61 -0.67 -3.98
C ASN A 239 14.11 -0.30 -3.91
N PHE A 240 13.27 -0.97 -4.69
CA PHE A 240 11.82 -0.93 -4.54
C PHE A 240 11.38 -1.64 -3.25
N THR A 241 10.13 -1.42 -2.84
CA THR A 241 9.47 -2.24 -1.81
C THR A 241 8.51 -3.21 -2.46
N TYR A 242 8.39 -4.42 -1.91
CA TYR A 242 7.57 -5.48 -2.50
C TYR A 242 6.50 -5.97 -1.53
N PRO A 243 5.39 -5.22 -1.38
CA PRO A 243 4.24 -5.71 -0.64
C PRO A 243 3.60 -6.86 -1.39
N PHE A 244 2.89 -7.69 -0.67
CA PHE A 244 2.30 -8.91 -1.20
C PHE A 244 1.04 -9.25 -0.43
N GLY A 245 0.28 -10.21 -0.93
CA GLY A 245 -0.92 -10.62 -0.24
C GLY A 245 -1.66 -11.75 -0.92
N ALA A 246 -2.75 -12.14 -0.30
CA ALA A 246 -3.68 -13.15 -0.80
C ALA A 246 -5.11 -12.62 -0.70
N HIS A 247 -5.82 -12.60 -1.83
CA HIS A 247 -7.23 -12.26 -1.91
C HIS A 247 -8.03 -13.47 -2.38
N LEU A 248 -9.13 -13.77 -1.68
CA LEU A 248 -10.04 -14.85 -2.04
C LEU A 248 -11.45 -14.27 -2.24
N CYS A 249 -12.05 -14.65 -3.36
CA CYS A 249 -13.39 -14.22 -3.74
C CYS A 249 -14.26 -15.45 -3.93
N VAL A 250 -15.44 -15.43 -3.30
CA VAL A 250 -16.49 -16.43 -3.52
C VAL A 250 -17.63 -15.74 -4.26
N VAL A 251 -18.03 -16.30 -5.39
CA VAL A 251 -19.13 -15.80 -6.20
C VAL A 251 -20.19 -16.87 -6.41
N GLU A 252 -21.39 -16.41 -6.71
CA GLU A 252 -22.45 -17.19 -7.32
C GLU A 252 -22.71 -16.65 -8.73
N VAL A 253 -22.84 -17.55 -9.70
CA VAL A 253 -23.19 -17.21 -11.09
C VAL A 253 -24.51 -17.89 -11.45
N ASP A 254 -25.50 -17.08 -11.82
CA ASP A 254 -26.80 -17.55 -12.26
C ASP A 254 -26.74 -17.96 -13.75
N ALA A 255 -26.97 -19.24 -14.05
CA ALA A 255 -26.84 -19.75 -15.41
C ALA A 255 -28.03 -19.44 -16.35
N GLU A 256 -29.08 -18.81 -15.84
CA GLU A 256 -30.22 -18.34 -16.63
C GLU A 256 -30.06 -16.89 -17.07
N THR A 257 -29.39 -16.07 -16.26
CA THR A 257 -29.22 -14.62 -16.49
C THR A 257 -27.79 -14.18 -16.76
N GLY A 258 -26.80 -15.02 -16.41
CA GLY A 258 -25.38 -14.66 -16.41
C GLY A 258 -24.98 -13.72 -15.27
N SER A 259 -25.88 -13.37 -14.36
CA SER A 259 -25.58 -12.45 -13.26
C SER A 259 -24.57 -13.06 -12.28
N VAL A 260 -23.70 -12.20 -11.74
CA VAL A 260 -22.69 -12.57 -10.76
C VAL A 260 -23.00 -11.86 -9.46
N GLN A 261 -23.04 -12.61 -8.36
CA GLN A 261 -23.10 -12.07 -7.01
C GLN A 261 -21.83 -12.43 -6.26
N VAL A 262 -21.15 -11.43 -5.68
CA VAL A 262 -20.04 -11.69 -4.75
C VAL A 262 -20.64 -12.06 -3.39
N LEU A 263 -20.44 -13.31 -2.98
CA LEU A 263 -20.95 -13.84 -1.72
C LEU A 263 -20.03 -13.53 -0.55
N ARG A 264 -18.72 -13.52 -0.80
CA ARG A 264 -17.70 -13.27 0.23
C ARG A 264 -16.40 -12.80 -0.40
N TYR A 265 -15.74 -11.84 0.23
CA TYR A 265 -14.45 -11.34 -0.21
C TYR A 265 -13.51 -11.14 0.98
N VAL A 266 -12.38 -11.86 0.95
CA VAL A 266 -11.35 -11.81 1.98
C VAL A 266 -10.06 -11.29 1.37
N ALA A 267 -9.43 -10.31 2.02
CA ALA A 267 -8.14 -9.75 1.65
C ALA A 267 -7.16 -9.86 2.83
N VAL A 268 -5.98 -10.44 2.58
CA VAL A 268 -4.86 -10.41 3.52
C VAL A 268 -3.66 -9.79 2.82
N ASP A 269 -3.33 -8.56 3.22
CA ASP A 269 -2.24 -7.76 2.66
C ASP A 269 -1.05 -7.70 3.64
N ASP A 270 0.15 -7.63 3.09
CA ASP A 270 1.39 -7.40 3.84
C ASP A 270 2.12 -6.21 3.21
N CYS A 271 2.04 -5.07 3.90
CA CYS A 271 2.72 -3.84 3.53
C CYS A 271 3.92 -3.54 4.46
N GLY A 272 4.51 -4.57 5.06
CA GLY A 272 5.46 -4.39 6.17
C GLY A 272 4.81 -3.63 7.32
N ARG A 273 5.56 -2.74 7.97
CA ARG A 273 5.03 -1.92 9.08
C ARG A 273 3.91 -1.00 8.57
N ALA A 274 2.69 -1.20 9.06
CA ALA A 274 1.57 -0.31 8.80
C ALA A 274 1.66 0.95 9.67
N ILE A 275 1.83 2.12 9.06
CA ILE A 275 1.85 3.41 9.79
C ILE A 275 0.49 3.67 10.46
N ASN A 276 -0.58 3.50 9.70
CA ASN A 276 -1.94 3.68 10.17
C ASN A 276 -2.83 2.55 9.66
N PRO A 277 -3.13 1.54 10.49
CA PRO A 277 -3.92 0.38 10.06
C PRO A 277 -5.31 0.73 9.51
N MET A 278 -5.97 1.76 10.05
CA MET A 278 -7.29 2.21 9.59
C MET A 278 -7.23 2.78 8.17
N ILE A 279 -6.20 3.59 7.87
CA ILE A 279 -6.00 4.13 6.52
C ILE A 279 -5.64 3.02 5.54
N VAL A 280 -4.81 2.06 5.95
CA VAL A 280 -4.47 0.87 5.14
C VAL A 280 -5.74 0.09 4.77
N ASP A 281 -6.62 -0.19 5.74
CA ASP A 281 -7.91 -0.84 5.48
C ASP A 281 -8.76 -0.05 4.48
N GLY A 282 -8.82 1.28 4.63
CA GLY A 282 -9.53 2.17 3.71
C GLY A 282 -8.99 2.10 2.27
N GLN A 283 -7.66 2.06 2.09
CA GLN A 283 -7.05 1.90 0.76
C GLN A 283 -7.40 0.55 0.14
N VAL A 284 -7.30 -0.53 0.90
CA VAL A 284 -7.64 -1.88 0.43
C VAL A 284 -9.12 -1.96 0.03
N HIS A 285 -10.04 -1.38 0.80
CA HIS A 285 -11.46 -1.32 0.45
C HIS A 285 -11.71 -0.58 -0.88
N GLY A 286 -11.06 0.56 -1.06
CA GLY A 286 -11.13 1.34 -2.31
C GLY A 286 -10.60 0.54 -3.51
N GLY A 287 -9.46 -0.12 -3.34
CA GLY A 287 -8.86 -0.94 -4.40
C GLY A 287 -9.71 -2.18 -4.74
N ILE A 288 -10.27 -2.87 -3.75
CA ILE A 288 -11.20 -3.99 -3.99
C ILE A 288 -12.42 -3.50 -4.77
N THR A 289 -12.99 -2.35 -4.40
CA THR A 289 -14.12 -1.73 -5.13
C THR A 289 -13.79 -1.57 -6.61
N GLN A 290 -12.65 -0.96 -6.92
CA GLN A 290 -12.18 -0.72 -8.28
C GLN A 290 -11.95 -2.03 -9.03
N GLY A 291 -11.28 -3.01 -8.41
CA GLY A 291 -11.00 -4.28 -9.07
C GLY A 291 -12.25 -5.14 -9.31
N VAL A 292 -13.23 -5.11 -8.41
CA VAL A 292 -14.55 -5.73 -8.63
C VAL A 292 -15.27 -5.09 -9.82
N ALA A 293 -15.26 -3.75 -9.90
CA ALA A 293 -15.88 -3.02 -11.00
C ALA A 293 -15.19 -3.31 -12.34
N GLN A 294 -13.86 -3.28 -12.38
CA GLN A 294 -13.10 -3.64 -13.58
C GLN A 294 -13.36 -5.07 -14.04
N ALA A 295 -13.49 -6.01 -13.11
CA ALA A 295 -13.76 -7.41 -13.44
C ALA A 295 -15.17 -7.63 -14.02
N LEU A 296 -16.18 -6.90 -13.53
CA LEU A 296 -17.59 -7.24 -13.78
C LEU A 296 -18.33 -6.24 -14.68
N SER A 297 -17.93 -4.98 -14.74
CA SER A 297 -18.76 -3.91 -15.31
C SER A 297 -18.03 -2.82 -16.10
N GLU A 298 -16.87 -2.35 -15.65
CA GLU A 298 -16.22 -1.18 -16.25
C GLU A 298 -15.52 -1.52 -17.58
N ALA A 299 -15.78 -0.70 -18.61
CA ALA A 299 -15.08 -0.76 -19.88
C ALA A 299 -15.12 0.60 -20.59
N ALA A 300 -14.01 0.97 -21.23
CA ALA A 300 -13.99 2.01 -22.25
C ALA A 300 -14.31 1.37 -23.61
N VAL A 301 -15.53 1.59 -24.13
CA VAL A 301 -16.01 0.97 -25.36
C VAL A 301 -15.95 1.97 -26.50
N TYR A 302 -15.25 1.61 -27.57
CA TYR A 302 -15.20 2.39 -28.81
C TYR A 302 -15.95 1.67 -29.92
N ASP A 303 -16.64 2.43 -30.77
CA ASP A 303 -17.21 1.90 -32.01
C ASP A 303 -16.15 1.78 -33.12
N GLU A 304 -16.57 1.26 -34.28
CA GLU A 304 -15.72 1.08 -35.47
C GLU A 304 -15.18 2.39 -36.06
N ASN A 305 -15.78 3.53 -35.71
CA ASN A 305 -15.35 4.87 -36.12
C ASN A 305 -14.47 5.57 -35.07
N GLY A 306 -14.13 4.87 -33.98
CA GLY A 306 -13.33 5.41 -32.88
C GLY A 306 -14.09 6.36 -31.95
N GLN A 307 -15.42 6.35 -31.95
CA GLN A 307 -16.21 7.13 -30.98
C GLN A 307 -16.29 6.39 -29.64
N LEU A 308 -15.99 7.09 -28.54
CA LEU A 308 -16.13 6.56 -27.19
C LEU A 308 -17.61 6.50 -26.80
N LEU A 309 -18.18 5.29 -26.76
CA LEU A 309 -19.58 5.04 -26.43
C LEU A 309 -19.84 5.14 -24.92
N THR A 310 -18.85 4.84 -24.09
CA THR A 310 -18.95 4.89 -22.62
C THR A 310 -18.34 6.17 -22.04
N GLY A 311 -18.67 7.32 -22.65
CA GLY A 311 -18.11 8.63 -22.30
C GLY A 311 -18.78 9.33 -21.11
N SER A 312 -19.78 8.70 -20.48
CA SER A 312 -20.57 9.29 -19.39
C SER A 312 -20.83 8.27 -18.28
N MET A 313 -21.20 8.73 -17.08
CA MET A 313 -21.61 7.85 -15.97
C MET A 313 -22.94 7.11 -16.19
N MET A 314 -23.68 7.42 -17.27
CA MET A 314 -24.84 6.62 -17.68
C MET A 314 -24.41 5.26 -18.26
N ASP A 315 -23.25 5.24 -18.91
CA ASP A 315 -22.77 4.11 -19.70
C ASP A 315 -21.52 3.45 -19.08
N TYR A 316 -20.64 4.25 -18.47
CA TYR A 316 -19.50 3.76 -17.71
C TYR A 316 -19.93 3.37 -16.29
N ALA A 317 -19.99 2.06 -16.06
CA ALA A 317 -20.62 1.46 -14.88
C ALA A 317 -19.75 1.52 -13.62
N VAL A 318 -19.58 2.72 -13.06
CA VAL A 318 -19.00 2.94 -11.73
C VAL A 318 -19.82 2.16 -10.68
N PRO A 319 -19.18 1.41 -9.78
CA PRO A 319 -19.88 0.52 -8.87
C PRO A 319 -20.68 1.30 -7.82
N LYS A 320 -21.90 0.83 -7.54
CA LYS A 320 -22.72 1.32 -6.42
C LYS A 320 -22.45 0.50 -5.16
N ALA A 321 -22.83 1.02 -4.00
CA ALA A 321 -22.66 0.34 -2.71
C ALA A 321 -23.28 -1.08 -2.66
N ALA A 322 -24.39 -1.31 -3.36
CA ALA A 322 -25.04 -2.63 -3.42
C ALA A 322 -24.34 -3.63 -4.37
N GLN A 323 -23.37 -3.17 -5.17
CA GLN A 323 -22.67 -3.97 -6.18
C GLN A 323 -21.27 -4.40 -5.72
N VAL A 324 -20.83 -3.95 -4.54
CA VAL A 324 -19.54 -4.28 -3.94
C VAL A 324 -19.75 -5.20 -2.73
N PRO A 325 -18.77 -6.07 -2.41
CA PRO A 325 -18.90 -6.96 -1.27
C PRO A 325 -18.75 -6.22 0.06
N THR A 326 -19.14 -6.88 1.15
CA THR A 326 -18.57 -6.56 2.46
C THR A 326 -17.09 -6.93 2.46
N TYR A 327 -16.24 -6.01 2.92
CA TYR A 327 -14.80 -6.23 2.98
C TYR A 327 -14.41 -6.95 4.27
N GLU A 328 -13.73 -8.09 4.15
CA GLU A 328 -13.09 -8.76 5.27
C GLU A 328 -11.57 -8.68 5.09
N THR A 329 -10.92 -7.74 5.77
CA THR A 329 -9.48 -7.52 5.67
C THR A 329 -8.73 -8.08 6.88
N ALA A 330 -7.50 -8.54 6.66
CA ALA A 330 -6.51 -8.78 7.70
C ALA A 330 -5.12 -8.45 7.16
N ARG A 331 -4.11 -8.49 8.03
CA ARG A 331 -2.73 -8.19 7.67
C ARG A 331 -1.76 -9.24 8.20
N THR A 332 -0.69 -9.46 7.46
CA THR A 332 0.57 -9.97 8.00
C THR A 332 1.58 -8.84 7.97
N GLU A 333 2.69 -8.99 8.70
CA GLU A 333 3.73 -7.95 8.76
C GLU A 333 5.10 -8.56 8.46
N THR A 334 5.65 -8.21 7.30
CA THR A 334 7.00 -8.58 6.87
C THR A 334 7.75 -7.31 6.46
N PRO A 335 8.49 -6.67 7.39
CA PRO A 335 9.12 -5.38 7.14
C PRO A 335 10.06 -5.38 5.94
N SER A 336 10.14 -4.25 5.24
CA SER A 336 11.19 -4.03 4.25
C SER A 336 12.54 -3.83 4.96
N PRO A 337 13.58 -4.63 4.67
CA PRO A 337 14.86 -4.54 5.38
C PRO A 337 15.66 -3.26 5.06
N HIS A 338 15.34 -2.58 3.96
CA HIS A 338 16.08 -1.39 3.52
C HIS A 338 15.33 -0.07 3.78
N HIS A 339 14.03 -0.13 4.06
CA HIS A 339 13.23 1.06 4.31
C HIS A 339 13.42 1.53 5.76
N PRO A 340 13.66 2.83 6.04
CA PRO A 340 13.92 3.33 7.40
C PRO A 340 12.87 2.95 8.44
N LEU A 341 11.61 2.85 8.02
CA LEU A 341 10.47 2.48 8.87
C LEU A 341 10.10 1.00 8.81
N GLY A 342 10.71 0.21 7.93
CA GLY A 342 10.23 -1.15 7.60
C GLY A 342 8.89 -1.20 6.85
N ALA A 343 8.32 -0.05 6.47
CA ALA A 343 7.06 0.07 5.73
C ALA A 343 7.25 -0.21 4.22
N LYS A 344 6.17 -0.60 3.55
CA LYS A 344 6.05 -0.77 2.09
C LYS A 344 4.85 0.03 1.57
N GLY A 345 4.67 0.09 0.25
CA GLY A 345 3.44 0.62 -0.37
C GLY A 345 2.22 -0.27 -0.13
N VAL A 346 1.01 0.27 -0.32
CA VAL A 346 -0.24 -0.51 -0.24
C VAL A 346 -1.40 0.06 -1.09
N GLY A 347 -1.25 1.25 -1.66
CA GLY A 347 -2.37 2.00 -2.25
C GLY A 347 -3.02 1.30 -3.45
N GLU A 348 -2.28 0.47 -4.18
CA GLU A 348 -2.76 -0.23 -5.38
C GLU A 348 -3.01 -1.73 -5.16
N THR A 349 -2.68 -2.28 -3.98
CA THR A 349 -2.72 -3.73 -3.74
C THR A 349 -4.10 -4.33 -3.98
N GLY A 350 -5.13 -3.66 -3.46
CA GLY A 350 -6.53 -4.07 -3.61
C GLY A 350 -6.93 -4.15 -5.08
N THR A 351 -6.57 -3.15 -5.88
CA THR A 351 -6.91 -3.11 -7.32
C THR A 351 -6.16 -4.19 -8.10
N ILE A 352 -4.87 -4.41 -7.81
CA ILE A 352 -4.04 -5.44 -8.44
C ILE A 352 -4.63 -6.84 -8.21
N ALA A 353 -4.99 -7.12 -6.96
CA ALA A 353 -5.37 -8.47 -6.57
C ALA A 353 -6.85 -8.78 -6.82
N ALA A 354 -7.74 -7.79 -6.67
CA ALA A 354 -9.18 -8.02 -6.72
C ALA A 354 -9.70 -8.40 -8.09
N THR A 355 -9.24 -7.74 -9.14
CA THR A 355 -9.66 -8.07 -10.52
C THR A 355 -9.40 -9.55 -10.82
N ALA A 356 -8.19 -10.03 -10.52
CA ALA A 356 -7.83 -11.43 -10.73
C ALA A 356 -8.60 -12.39 -9.80
N ALA A 357 -8.84 -12.01 -8.53
CA ALA A 357 -9.61 -12.84 -7.60
C ALA A 357 -11.05 -13.05 -8.08
N VAL A 358 -11.71 -11.99 -8.53
CA VAL A 358 -13.10 -12.04 -9.03
C VAL A 358 -13.19 -12.80 -10.34
N VAL A 359 -12.33 -12.51 -11.33
CA VAL A 359 -12.30 -13.26 -12.60
C VAL A 359 -12.08 -14.74 -12.37
N ASN A 360 -11.09 -15.10 -11.54
CA ASN A 360 -10.83 -16.50 -11.21
C ASN A 360 -12.04 -17.16 -10.54
N ALA A 361 -12.80 -16.44 -9.72
CA ALA A 361 -13.99 -16.96 -9.07
C ALA A 361 -15.10 -17.24 -10.09
N VAL A 362 -15.38 -16.28 -10.99
CA VAL A 362 -16.39 -16.47 -12.05
C VAL A 362 -15.99 -17.60 -12.99
N MET A 363 -14.73 -17.66 -13.43
CA MET A 363 -14.24 -18.74 -14.29
C MET A 363 -14.30 -20.11 -13.60
N ASP A 364 -14.06 -20.18 -12.29
CA ASP A 364 -14.22 -21.40 -11.50
C ASP A 364 -15.69 -21.85 -11.41
N ALA A 365 -16.64 -20.91 -11.28
CA ALA A 365 -18.08 -21.19 -11.34
C ALA A 365 -18.54 -21.71 -12.70
N LEU A 366 -17.99 -21.17 -13.79
CA LEU A 366 -18.37 -21.51 -15.17
C LEU A 366 -17.68 -22.77 -15.71
N ARG A 367 -16.60 -23.22 -15.06
CA ARG A 367 -15.82 -24.38 -15.50
C ARG A 367 -16.63 -25.68 -15.66
N PRO A 368 -17.58 -26.04 -14.77
CA PRO A 368 -18.44 -27.21 -14.96
C PRO A 368 -19.31 -27.15 -16.22
N LEU A 369 -19.58 -25.95 -16.74
CA LEU A 369 -20.30 -25.71 -17.99
C LEU A 369 -19.37 -25.79 -19.22
N GLY A 370 -18.10 -26.16 -19.05
CA GLY A 370 -17.15 -26.28 -20.16
C GLY A 370 -16.54 -24.96 -20.66
N ILE A 371 -16.90 -23.83 -20.05
CA ILE A 371 -16.33 -22.51 -20.37
C ILE A 371 -14.95 -22.41 -19.70
N ARG A 372 -13.92 -22.13 -20.50
CA ARG A 372 -12.51 -22.09 -20.04
C ARG A 372 -11.86 -20.72 -20.10
N HIS A 373 -12.42 -19.80 -20.88
CA HIS A 373 -11.92 -18.44 -21.03
C HIS A 373 -13.06 -17.47 -21.32
N LEU A 374 -12.99 -16.27 -20.74
CA LEU A 374 -13.81 -15.12 -21.09
C LEU A 374 -12.99 -13.85 -20.93
N GLU A 375 -13.13 -12.94 -21.89
CA GLU A 375 -12.57 -11.60 -21.80
C GLU A 375 -13.34 -10.77 -20.76
N MET A 376 -12.63 -9.91 -20.04
CA MET A 376 -13.26 -8.90 -19.18
C MET A 376 -13.90 -7.76 -20.01
N PRO A 377 -14.85 -7.00 -19.42
CA PRO A 377 -15.54 -7.29 -18.16
C PRO A 377 -16.51 -8.48 -18.32
N LEU A 378 -16.69 -9.22 -17.23
CA LEU A 378 -17.56 -10.40 -17.13
C LEU A 378 -19.01 -9.98 -16.88
N THR A 379 -19.57 -9.21 -17.81
CA THR A 379 -20.94 -8.69 -17.72
C THR A 379 -21.96 -9.84 -17.81
N PRO A 380 -23.19 -9.65 -17.28
CA PRO A 380 -24.23 -10.67 -17.37
C PRO A 380 -24.50 -11.14 -18.80
N ALA A 381 -24.58 -10.21 -19.75
CA ALA A 381 -24.79 -10.53 -21.16
C ALA A 381 -23.66 -11.39 -21.74
N ARG A 382 -22.40 -11.10 -21.41
CA ARG A 382 -21.24 -11.87 -21.89
C ARG A 382 -21.23 -13.28 -21.33
N ILE A 383 -21.46 -13.42 -20.03
CA ILE A 383 -21.54 -14.73 -19.36
C ILE A 383 -22.71 -15.54 -19.93
N TRP A 384 -23.88 -14.92 -20.06
CA TRP A 384 -25.07 -15.56 -20.59
C TRP A 384 -24.85 -16.08 -22.01
N ASN A 385 -24.34 -15.25 -22.92
CA ASN A 385 -24.03 -15.66 -24.29
C ASN A 385 -23.09 -16.87 -24.32
N ALA A 386 -22.03 -16.86 -23.50
CA ALA A 386 -21.10 -17.98 -23.42
C ALA A 386 -21.75 -19.28 -22.93
N ILE A 387 -22.68 -19.20 -21.98
CA ILE A 387 -23.45 -20.37 -21.51
C ILE A 387 -24.38 -20.89 -22.61
N GLN A 388 -25.06 -20.00 -23.34
CA GLN A 388 -25.94 -20.41 -24.45
C GLN A 388 -25.16 -21.05 -25.59
N ASP A 389 -23.98 -20.53 -25.94
CA ASP A 389 -23.13 -21.10 -26.99
C ASP A 389 -22.71 -22.54 -26.67
N VAL A 390 -22.41 -22.84 -25.41
CA VAL A 390 -22.12 -24.23 -24.99
C VAL A 390 -23.38 -25.08 -25.08
N ARG A 391 -24.52 -24.60 -24.57
CA ARG A 391 -25.79 -25.35 -24.59
C ARG A 391 -26.22 -25.69 -26.03
N ALA A 392 -26.10 -24.74 -26.95
CA ALA A 392 -26.41 -24.94 -28.36
C ALA A 392 -25.52 -26.01 -29.01
N LYS A 393 -24.22 -26.05 -28.66
CA LYS A 393 -23.29 -27.09 -29.14
C LYS A 393 -23.55 -28.46 -28.50
N GLY A 394 -23.94 -28.49 -27.23
CA GLY A 394 -24.24 -29.74 -26.50
C GLY A 394 -25.61 -30.35 -26.83
N GLY A 395 -26.56 -29.57 -27.34
CA GLY A 395 -27.85 -30.08 -27.84
C GLY A 395 -27.83 -30.57 -29.30
N ALA A 396 -26.70 -30.41 -30.00
CA ALA A 396 -26.51 -30.80 -31.40
C ALA A 396 -25.77 -32.15 -31.56
N SER A 397 -25.60 -32.91 -30.47
CA SER A 397 -24.93 -34.23 -30.44
C SER A 397 -25.89 -35.37 -30.18
#